data_AF-A0A9R1UTH9-F1
#
_entry.id   AF-A0A9R1UTH9-F1
#
_cell.length_a   1.000
_cell.length_b   1.000
_cell.length_c   1.000
_cell.angle_alpha   90.00
_cell.angle_beta   90.00
_cell.angle_gamma   90.00
#
_symmetry.space_group_name_H-M   'P 1'
#
loop_
_entity.id
_entity.type
_entity.pdbx_description
1 polymer ?
#
loop_
_entity_poly.entity_id
_entity_poly.type
_entity_poly.pdbx_seq_one_letter_code
_entity_poly.pdbx_strand_id
1 'polypeptide(L)'
;MDFFVRKTESMLKEYENDPTNELEKNRTYVEEVGKLMGISIPKDIDINVPNVQSNKGSGKKNRIQSEEEIAYKIQTSKQEDA
;
A
#
# COMPACT_ATOMS: atom_id res chain seq x y z
N MET A 1 22.64 6.97 -10.49
CA MET A 1 21.78 8.03 -9.95
C MET A 1 20.78 8.53 -10.99
N ASP A 2 21.23 8.75 -12.22
CA ASP A 2 20.45 9.36 -13.32
C ASP A 2 19.19 8.61 -13.75
N PHE A 3 19.16 7.28 -13.59
CA PHE A 3 17.97 6.48 -13.87
C PHE A 3 16.86 6.73 -12.85
N PHE A 4 17.24 6.84 -11.57
CA PHE A 4 16.31 7.14 -10.49
C PHE A 4 15.73 8.54 -10.64
N VAL A 5 16.58 9.54 -10.88
CA VAL A 5 16.16 10.94 -11.06
C VAL A 5 15.18 11.07 -12.25
N ARG A 6 15.50 10.48 -13.41
CA ARG A 6 14.60 10.50 -14.56
C ARG A 6 13.27 9.79 -14.30
N LYS A 7 13.31 8.66 -13.58
CA LYS A 7 12.09 7.93 -13.27
C LYS A 7 11.20 8.70 -12.31
N THR A 8 11.77 9.33 -11.27
CA THR A 8 11.01 10.16 -10.33
C THR A 8 10.42 11.40 -11.01
N GLU A 9 11.18 12.07 -11.89
CA GLU A 9 10.67 13.23 -12.65
C GLU A 9 9.55 12.85 -13.62
N SER A 10 9.66 11.70 -14.28
CA SER A 10 8.62 11.21 -15.19
C SER A 10 7.33 10.88 -14.44
N MET A 11 7.43 10.23 -13.27
CA MET A 11 6.27 9.91 -12.44
C MET A 11 5.60 11.17 -11.89
N LEU A 12 6.38 12.18 -11.48
CA LEU A 12 5.82 13.45 -11.01
C LEU A 12 5.06 14.18 -12.12
N LYS A 13 5.60 14.20 -13.33
CA LYS A 13 4.92 14.80 -14.49
C LYS A 13 3.62 14.06 -14.82
N GLU A 14 3.62 12.73 -14.82
CA GLU A 14 2.40 11.95 -15.06
C GLU A 14 1.34 12.26 -14.01
N TYR A 15 1.75 12.37 -12.74
CA TYR A 15 0.88 12.71 -11.63
C TYR A 15 0.27 14.13 -11.73
N GLU A 16 1.07 15.16 -12.06
CA GLU A 16 0.59 16.56 -12.17
C GLU A 16 -0.35 16.81 -13.37
N ASN A 17 -0.23 15.98 -14.41
CA ASN A 17 -1.01 16.07 -15.64
C ASN A 17 -2.26 15.17 -15.63
N ASP A 18 -2.42 14.31 -14.64
CA ASP A 18 -3.64 13.52 -14.47
C ASP A 18 -4.79 14.44 -14.00
N PRO A 19 -5.88 14.57 -14.79
CA PRO A 19 -7.02 15.40 -14.43
C PRO A 19 -7.74 14.92 -13.16
N THR A 20 -7.58 13.65 -12.75
CA THR A 20 -8.13 13.14 -11.49
C THR A 20 -7.34 13.61 -10.26
N ASN A 21 -6.10 14.08 -10.44
CA ASN A 21 -5.28 14.67 -9.38
C ASN A 21 -5.53 16.18 -9.20
N GLU A 22 -6.49 16.78 -9.91
CA GLU A 22 -6.95 18.15 -9.66
C GLU A 22 -7.40 18.37 -8.21
N LEU A 23 -7.79 17.31 -7.49
CA LEU A 23 -8.11 17.36 -6.06
C LEU A 23 -6.93 17.86 -5.22
N GLU A 24 -5.69 17.57 -5.59
CA GLU A 24 -4.52 18.04 -4.84
C GLU A 24 -4.17 19.51 -5.15
N LYS A 25 -4.50 20.00 -6.36
CA LYS A 25 -4.44 21.44 -6.70
C LYS A 25 -5.46 22.26 -5.90
N ASN A 26 -6.53 21.62 -5.43
CA ASN A 26 -7.60 22.24 -4.65
C ASN A 26 -7.38 22.18 -3.13
N ARG A 27 -6.18 21.85 -2.64
CA ARG A 27 -5.89 21.84 -1.20
C ARG A 27 -6.25 23.17 -0.51
N THR A 28 -6.03 24.29 -1.21
CA THR A 28 -6.45 25.64 -0.79
C THR A 28 -7.98 25.76 -0.70
N TYR A 29 -8.70 25.19 -1.66
CA TYR A 29 -10.17 25.17 -1.70
C TYR A 29 -10.76 24.38 -0.53
N VAL A 30 -10.13 23.25 -0.19
CA VAL A 30 -10.54 22.41 0.95
C VAL A 30 -10.31 23.14 2.28
N GLU A 31 -9.22 23.90 2.42
CA GLU A 31 -8.96 24.70 3.62
C GLU A 31 -9.94 25.89 3.75
N GLU A 32 -10.26 26.56 2.64
CA GLU A 32 -11.21 27.68 2.61
C GLU A 32 -12.66 27.23 2.87
N VAL A 33 -13.10 26.14 2.24
CA VAL A 33 -14.42 25.53 2.50
C VAL A 33 -14.49 25.00 3.93
N GLY A 34 -13.42 24.39 4.43
CA GLY A 34 -13.31 23.97 5.83
C GLY A 34 -13.54 25.14 6.79
N LYS A 35 -12.83 26.26 6.60
CA LYS A 35 -13.01 27.49 7.41
C LYS A 35 -14.44 28.02 7.35
N LEU A 36 -15.06 28.05 6.17
CA LEU A 36 -16.45 28.49 6.00
C LEU A 36 -17.44 27.59 6.76
N MET A 37 -17.17 26.29 6.79
CA MET A 37 -18.00 25.29 7.49
C MET A 37 -17.64 25.16 8.98
N GLY A 38 -16.68 25.93 9.48
CA GLY A 38 -16.19 25.86 10.86
C GLY A 38 -15.36 24.61 11.17
N ILE A 39 -14.84 23.94 10.15
CA ILE A 39 -14.05 22.71 10.24
C ILE A 39 -12.59 23.03 9.90
N SER A 40 -11.69 22.88 10.87
CA SER A 40 -10.25 23.01 10.63
C SER A 40 -9.61 21.64 10.42
N ILE A 41 -8.92 21.45 9.31
CA ILE A 41 -8.06 20.27 9.12
C ILE A 41 -6.74 20.54 9.89
N PRO A 42 -6.38 19.72 10.89
CA PRO A 42 -5.13 19.90 11.61
C PRO A 42 -3.95 19.67 10.66
N LYS A 43 -2.93 20.56 10.74
CA LYS A 43 -1.72 20.48 9.91
C LYS A 43 -0.91 19.23 10.21
N ASP A 44 -0.92 18.82 11.47
CA ASP A 44 -0.23 17.66 11.99
C ASP A 44 -1.23 16.77 12.70
N ILE A 45 -1.23 15.48 12.35
CA ILE A 45 -1.99 14.46 13.06
C ILE A 45 -0.97 13.63 13.82
N ASP A 46 -0.99 13.73 15.15
CA ASP A 46 -0.16 12.87 15.99
C ASP A 46 -0.78 11.47 16.03
N ILE A 47 -0.37 10.64 15.07
CA ILE A 47 -0.78 9.24 15.03
C ILE A 47 0.14 8.51 16.01
N ASN A 48 -0.36 8.25 17.22
CA ASN A 48 0.27 7.32 18.14
C ASN A 48 0.15 5.90 17.57
N VAL A 49 0.99 5.57 16.59
CA VAL A 49 1.18 4.20 16.12
C VAL A 49 2.02 3.54 17.19
N PRO A 50 1.46 2.62 18.02
CA PRO A 50 2.31 1.83 18.90
C PRO A 50 3.37 1.19 18.02
N ASN A 51 4.63 1.20 18.47
CA ASN A 51 5.73 0.61 17.73
C ASN A 51 5.39 -0.87 17.47
N VAL A 52 4.76 -1.14 16.32
CA VAL A 52 4.44 -2.48 15.91
C VAL A 52 5.82 -3.07 15.71
N GLN A 53 6.22 -3.98 16.61
CA GLN A 53 7.38 -4.81 16.34
C GLN A 53 7.13 -5.35 14.94
N SER A 54 7.93 -4.85 13.99
CA SER A 54 7.90 -5.30 12.62
C SER A 54 7.73 -6.79 12.70
N ASN A 55 6.69 -7.31 12.05
CA ASN A 55 6.44 -8.73 12.04
C ASN A 55 7.73 -9.37 11.54
N LYS A 56 8.57 -9.79 12.49
CA LYS A 56 9.69 -10.68 12.22
C LYS A 56 9.02 -12.02 11.99
N GLY A 57 8.21 -12.11 10.92
CA GLY A 57 8.08 -13.34 10.18
C GLY A 57 9.49 -13.89 10.06
N SER A 58 9.63 -15.19 10.22
CA SER A 58 10.83 -15.88 10.71
C SER A 58 12.10 -15.76 9.82
N GLY A 59 12.22 -14.75 8.96
CA GLY A 59 13.21 -14.61 7.90
C GLY A 59 13.05 -15.65 6.80
N LYS A 60 12.09 -16.57 6.95
CA LYS A 60 11.85 -17.70 6.06
C LYS A 60 10.57 -17.41 5.28
N LYS A 61 10.65 -17.57 3.96
CA LYS A 61 9.48 -17.57 3.08
C LYS A 61 8.69 -18.85 3.37
N ASN A 62 7.82 -18.82 4.38
CA ASN A 62 6.87 -19.90 4.60
C ASN A 62 5.78 -19.72 3.54
N ARG A 63 5.89 -20.45 2.43
CA ARG A 63 4.81 -20.55 1.46
C ARG A 63 3.64 -21.23 2.16
N ILE A 64 2.53 -20.51 2.34
CA ILE A 64 1.28 -21.12 2.76
C ILE A 64 0.83 -22.00 1.59
N GLN A 65 0.65 -23.29 1.84
CA GLN A 65 0.22 -24.24 0.81
C GLN A 65 -1.27 -24.01 0.51
N SER A 66 -1.63 -24.09 -0.77
CA SER A 66 -3.03 -24.06 -1.19
C SER A 66 -3.73 -25.36 -0.80
N GLU A 67 -5.04 -25.30 -0.56
CA GLU A 67 -5.86 -26.49 -0.32
C GLU A 67 -5.75 -27.51 -1.46
N GLU A 68 -5.63 -27.05 -2.72
CA GLU A 68 -5.41 -27.91 -3.89
C GLU A 68 -4.06 -28.64 -3.83
N GLU A 69 -3.01 -27.97 -3.36
CA GLU A 69 -1.67 -28.56 -3.23
C GLU A 69 -1.66 -29.64 -2.14
N ILE A 70 -2.40 -29.41 -1.05
CA ILE A 70 -2.60 -30.38 0.03
C ILE A 70 -3.43 -31.57 -0.48
N ALA A 71 -4.51 -31.31 -1.21
CA ALA A 71 -5.38 -32.35 -1.76
C ALA A 71 -4.64 -33.25 -2.76
N TYR A 72 -3.83 -32.68 -3.66
CA TYR A 72 -3.03 -33.45 -4.61
C TYR A 72 -2.02 -34.36 -3.90
N LYS A 73 -1.33 -33.83 -2.89
CA LYS A 73 -0.35 -34.61 -2.10
C LYS A 73 -1.00 -35.78 -1.37
N ILE A 74 -2.21 -35.57 -0.81
CA ILE A 74 -2.98 -36.62 -0.15
C ILE A 74 -3.43 -37.71 -1.13
N GLN A 75 -3.70 -37.37 -2.40
CA GLN A 75 -4.08 -38.34 -3.42
C GLN A 75 -2.89 -39.19 -3.87
N THR A 76 -1.72 -38.59 -4.10
CA THR A 76 -0.52 -39.31 -4.55
C THR A 76 0.03 -40.27 -3.49
N SER A 77 -0.09 -39.93 -2.20
CA SER A 77 0.34 -40.81 -1.10
C SER A 77 -0.58 -42.02 -0.87
N LYS A 78 -1.78 -42.05 -1.47
CA LYS A 78 -2.71 -43.18 -1.39
C LYS A 78 -2.56 -44.18 -2.55
N GLN A 79 -1.71 -43.88 -3.53
CA GLN A 79 -1.44 -44.77 -4.66
C GLN A 79 -0.17 -45.62 -4.50
N GLU A 80 0.67 -45.35 -3.49
CA GLU A 80 1.89 -46.13 -3.24
C GLU A 80 1.67 -47.36 -2.33
N ASP A 81 0.48 -47.51 -1.74
CA ASP A 81 0.10 -48.63 -0.84
C ASP A 81 -0.94 -49.60 -1.45
N ALA A 82 -1.14 -49.60 -2.78
CA ALA A 82 -2.10 -50.47 -3.48
C ALA A 82 -1.44 -51.42 -4.49
#